data_AF-A1VV28-F1
#
_entry.id   AF-A1VV28-F1
#
_cell.length_a   1.000
_cell.length_b   1.000
_cell.length_c   1.000
_cell.angle_alpha   90.00
_cell.angle_beta   90.00
_cell.angle_gamma   90.00
#
_symmetry.space_group_name_H-M   'P 1'
#
loop_
_entity.id
_entity.type
_entity.pdbx_description
1 polymer ?
#
loop_
_entity_poly.entity_id
_entity_poly.type
_entity_poly.pdbx_seq_one_letter_code
_entity_poly.pdbx_strand_id
1 'polypeptide(L)'
;MISFQSIHRNQIMCINNSEAQAANYLTTAFKRTFDDVRVLTGVVLPLPEGARLATAEYDCIVICNAGVYLFEVKGWNQCLVGREKVEAGHQWYLEQANGDRKHVNDPVAQGSEKFQAMKGYLDARIAIKYYVVLPGTDVQISPTLPATILTAQDISYIPRLCNSATKASKMYQKLDRETVALLADYIKEKSGVLTLNEHIANCNRFQLQKKAARHASGSGLMAISVAPACCD
;
A
#
# COMPACT_ATOMS: atom_id res chain seq x y z
N MET A 1 -8.43 -19.32 -26.68
CA MET A 1 -7.09 -19.33 -26.03
C MET A 1 -6.76 -17.90 -25.66
N ILE A 2 -7.01 -17.48 -24.41
CA ILE A 2 -6.68 -16.11 -23.97
C ILE A 2 -5.18 -16.10 -23.66
N SER A 3 -4.41 -15.34 -24.43
CA SER A 3 -2.95 -15.31 -24.30
C SER A 3 -2.54 -14.68 -22.96
N PHE A 4 -1.44 -15.14 -22.39
CA PHE A 4 -0.86 -14.64 -21.13
C PHE A 4 -0.61 -13.11 -21.16
N GLN A 5 -0.34 -12.55 -22.34
CA GLN A 5 -0.21 -11.10 -22.56
C GLN A 5 -1.53 -10.33 -22.37
N SER A 6 -2.67 -10.93 -22.72
CA SER A 6 -3.99 -10.32 -22.56
C SER A 6 -4.44 -10.24 -21.09
N ILE A 7 -4.01 -11.20 -20.26
CA ILE A 7 -4.35 -11.26 -18.83
C ILE A 7 -3.58 -10.19 -18.05
N HIS A 8 -2.28 -10.02 -18.34
CA HIS A 8 -1.48 -8.94 -17.74
C HIS A 8 -1.94 -7.55 -18.17
N ARG A 9 -2.28 -7.35 -19.45
CA ARG A 9 -2.74 -6.05 -19.94
C ARG A 9 -4.07 -5.62 -19.30
N ASN A 10 -4.99 -6.56 -19.12
CA ASN A 10 -6.28 -6.29 -18.47
C ASN A 10 -6.14 -6.06 -16.95
N GLN A 11 -5.27 -6.80 -16.25
CA GLN A 11 -5.00 -6.54 -14.83
C GLN A 11 -4.35 -5.16 -14.62
N ILE A 12 -3.39 -4.77 -15.45
CA ILE A 12 -2.72 -3.46 -15.38
C ILE A 12 -3.72 -2.32 -15.68
N MET A 13 -4.60 -2.48 -16.69
CA MET A 13 -5.64 -1.50 -16.99
C MET A 13 -6.66 -1.33 -15.85
N CYS A 14 -7.06 -2.42 -15.18
CA CYS A 14 -7.99 -2.35 -14.05
C CYS A 14 -7.36 -1.70 -12.81
N ILE A 15 -6.06 -1.92 -12.56
CA ILE A 15 -5.32 -1.28 -11.47
C ILE A 15 -5.20 0.23 -11.74
N ASN A 16 -4.78 0.62 -12.94
CA ASN A 16 -4.65 2.02 -13.33
C ASN A 16 -5.99 2.79 -13.26
N ASN A 17 -7.10 2.13 -13.61
CA ASN A 17 -8.43 2.74 -13.49
C ASN A 17 -8.88 2.90 -12.02
N SER A 18 -8.54 1.94 -11.16
CA SER A 18 -8.84 1.99 -9.72
C SER A 18 -8.07 3.11 -9.03
N GLU A 19 -6.80 3.30 -9.37
CA GLU A 19 -5.96 4.39 -8.85
C GLU A 19 -6.45 5.76 -9.32
N ALA A 20 -6.77 5.92 -10.60
CA ALA A 20 -7.34 7.15 -11.14
C ALA A 20 -8.68 7.49 -10.45
N GLN A 21 -9.54 6.48 -10.24
CA GLN A 21 -10.80 6.65 -9.53
C GLN A 21 -10.58 7.07 -8.06
N ALA A 22 -9.67 6.40 -7.35
CA ALA A 22 -9.32 6.75 -5.97
C ALA A 22 -8.77 8.19 -5.89
N ALA A 23 -7.86 8.57 -6.79
CA ALA A 23 -7.29 9.92 -6.85
C ALA A 23 -8.38 10.99 -7.06
N ASN A 24 -9.39 10.70 -7.90
CA ASN A 24 -10.53 11.59 -8.11
C ASN A 24 -11.40 11.76 -6.85
N TYR A 25 -11.70 10.65 -6.16
CA TYR A 25 -12.43 10.70 -4.89
C TYR A 25 -11.67 11.47 -3.81
N LEU A 26 -10.38 11.21 -3.66
CA LEU A 26 -9.50 11.89 -2.71
C LEU A 26 -9.42 13.38 -3.01
N THR A 27 -9.18 13.76 -4.28
CA THR A 27 -9.13 15.16 -4.71
C THR A 27 -10.43 15.89 -4.37
N THR A 28 -11.56 15.28 -4.69
CA THR A 28 -12.89 15.86 -4.45
C THR A 28 -13.18 16.01 -2.96
N ALA A 29 -12.89 15.00 -2.16
CA ALA A 29 -13.16 15.02 -0.72
C ALA A 29 -12.27 16.03 0.01
N PHE A 30 -10.96 16.02 -0.24
CA PHE A 30 -10.01 16.88 0.47
C PHE A 30 -10.18 18.36 0.11
N LYS A 31 -10.44 18.70 -1.16
CA LYS A 31 -10.66 20.10 -1.59
C LYS A 31 -11.91 20.74 -0.97
N ARG A 32 -12.85 19.95 -0.46
CA ARG A 32 -14.02 20.48 0.29
C ARG A 32 -13.67 20.93 1.70
N THR A 33 -12.54 20.49 2.25
CA THR A 33 -12.17 20.70 3.66
C THR A 33 -10.93 21.59 3.81
N PHE A 34 -10.03 21.57 2.84
CA PHE A 34 -8.75 22.28 2.88
C PHE A 34 -8.60 23.20 1.68
N ASP A 35 -8.06 24.38 1.94
CA ASP A 35 -7.84 25.40 0.92
C ASP A 35 -6.73 25.00 -0.06
N ASP A 36 -5.70 24.32 0.44
CA ASP A 36 -4.60 23.80 -0.37
C ASP A 36 -4.48 22.28 -0.24
N VAL A 37 -4.60 21.63 -1.40
CA VAL A 37 -4.52 20.17 -1.55
C VAL A 37 -3.70 19.83 -2.79
N ARG A 38 -2.71 18.97 -2.62
CA ARG A 38 -1.98 18.31 -3.71
C ARG A 38 -2.24 16.81 -3.61
N VAL A 39 -2.63 16.20 -4.72
CA VAL A 39 -2.75 14.74 -4.84
C VAL A 39 -1.72 14.29 -5.85
N LEU A 40 -0.78 13.47 -5.41
CA LEU A 40 0.25 12.85 -6.24
C LEU A 40 -0.12 11.39 -6.43
N THR A 41 0.12 10.87 -7.63
CA THR A 41 -0.23 9.49 -8.01
C THR A 41 0.96 8.81 -8.66
N GLY A 42 1.13 7.50 -8.44
CA GLY A 42 2.20 6.71 -9.06
C GLY A 42 3.59 7.23 -8.72
N VAL A 43 3.78 7.75 -7.50
CA VAL A 43 5.08 8.29 -7.06
C VAL A 43 5.97 7.12 -6.66
N VAL A 44 7.20 7.07 -7.18
CA VAL A 44 8.17 6.01 -6.84
C VAL A 44 9.32 6.63 -6.06
N LEU A 45 9.49 6.27 -4.79
CA LEU A 45 10.59 6.77 -3.96
C LEU A 45 11.61 5.66 -3.67
N PRO A 46 12.90 6.01 -3.51
CA PRO A 46 13.86 5.05 -2.99
C PRO A 46 13.52 4.67 -1.55
N LEU A 47 13.80 3.43 -1.18
CA LEU A 47 13.75 2.99 0.21
C LEU A 47 15.13 3.11 0.86
N PRO A 48 15.23 3.24 2.20
CA PRO A 48 16.52 3.28 2.89
C PRO A 48 17.40 2.07 2.57
N GLU A 49 18.72 2.26 2.67
CA GLU A 49 19.67 1.16 2.50
C GLU A 49 19.37 0.02 3.49
N GLY A 50 19.45 -1.22 3.02
CA GLY A 50 19.08 -2.42 3.79
C GLY A 50 17.59 -2.75 3.80
N ALA A 51 16.73 -1.92 3.18
CA ALA A 51 15.34 -2.28 2.94
C ALA A 51 15.22 -3.51 2.02
N ARG A 52 14.10 -4.24 2.12
CA ARG A 52 13.86 -5.46 1.32
C ARG A 52 13.76 -5.17 -0.18
N LEU A 53 13.24 -4.01 -0.54
CA LEU A 53 13.17 -3.49 -1.90
C LEU A 53 13.97 -2.19 -1.96
N ALA A 54 14.52 -1.89 -3.14
CA ALA A 54 15.25 -0.64 -3.35
C ALA A 54 14.32 0.59 -3.53
N THR A 55 13.07 0.35 -3.92
CA THR A 55 12.07 1.39 -4.22
C THR A 55 10.71 0.99 -3.71
N ALA A 56 9.85 1.98 -3.48
CA ALA A 56 8.44 1.80 -3.18
C ALA A 56 7.59 2.73 -4.07
N GLU A 57 6.57 2.16 -4.69
CA GLU A 57 5.48 2.91 -5.32
C GLU A 57 4.46 3.39 -4.28
N TYR A 58 3.93 4.59 -4.47
CA TYR A 58 2.85 5.18 -3.69
C TYR A 58 1.71 5.53 -4.63
N ASP A 59 0.62 4.78 -4.53
CA ASP A 59 -0.52 4.84 -5.45
C ASP A 59 -1.16 6.24 -5.40
N CYS A 60 -1.39 6.75 -4.18
CA CYS A 60 -1.91 8.08 -3.93
C CYS A 60 -1.26 8.71 -2.68
N ILE A 61 -0.74 9.92 -2.81
CA ILE A 61 -0.26 10.76 -1.71
C ILE A 61 -1.08 12.05 -1.69
N VAL A 62 -1.77 12.32 -0.58
CA VAL A 62 -2.48 13.59 -0.37
C VAL A 62 -1.69 14.46 0.59
N ILE A 63 -1.34 15.67 0.14
CA ILE A 63 -0.66 16.69 0.93
C ILE A 63 -1.62 17.86 1.08
N CYS A 64 -1.93 18.23 2.31
CA CYS A 64 -2.86 19.31 2.61
C CYS A 64 -2.47 20.03 3.90
N ASN A 65 -3.20 21.07 4.26
CA ASN A 65 -2.92 21.86 5.46
C ASN A 65 -2.84 21.03 6.76
N ALA A 66 -3.47 19.85 6.82
CA ALA A 66 -3.43 18.99 8.00
C ALA A 66 -2.22 18.04 8.07
N GLY A 67 -1.52 17.81 6.96
CA GLY A 67 -0.40 16.86 6.88
C GLY A 67 -0.32 16.09 5.56
N VAL A 68 0.36 14.94 5.60
CA VAL A 68 0.60 14.02 4.47
C VAL A 68 -0.13 12.71 4.72
N TYR A 69 -0.90 12.23 3.76
CA TYR A 69 -1.73 11.03 3.89
C TYR A 69 -1.47 10.09 2.72
N LEU A 70 -1.11 8.85 3.04
CA LEU A 70 -0.78 7.81 2.07
C LEU A 70 -1.98 6.91 1.87
N PHE A 71 -2.34 6.64 0.62
CA PHE A 71 -3.45 5.80 0.25
C PHE A 71 -2.96 4.72 -0.71
N GLU A 72 -2.94 3.48 -0.25
CA GLU A 72 -2.75 2.29 -1.07
C GLU A 72 -4.09 1.90 -1.68
N VAL A 73 -4.14 1.68 -2.99
CA VAL A 73 -5.36 1.37 -3.72
C VAL A 73 -5.42 -0.12 -4.04
N LYS A 74 -6.51 -0.77 -3.65
CA LYS A 74 -6.79 -2.15 -4.07
C LYS A 74 -8.02 -2.16 -4.97
N GLY A 75 -7.83 -2.45 -6.25
CA GLY A 75 -8.88 -2.59 -7.26
C GLY A 75 -9.76 -3.83 -7.12
N TRP A 76 -10.15 -4.19 -5.89
CA TRP A 76 -11.11 -5.24 -5.61
C TRP A 76 -12.53 -4.74 -5.87
N ASN A 77 -13.39 -5.60 -6.40
CA ASN A 77 -14.75 -5.28 -6.79
C ASN A 77 -15.67 -6.47 -6.52
N GLN A 78 -16.96 -6.20 -6.28
CA GLN A 78 -18.01 -7.21 -6.13
C GLN A 78 -17.69 -8.30 -5.10
N CYS A 79 -17.10 -7.91 -3.98
CA CYS A 79 -16.65 -8.84 -2.95
C CYS A 79 -16.83 -8.29 -1.55
N LEU A 80 -16.93 -9.19 -0.58
CA LEU A 80 -16.71 -8.90 0.82
C LEU A 80 -15.22 -9.06 1.15
N VAL A 81 -14.63 -8.03 1.76
CA VAL A 81 -13.27 -8.07 2.28
C VAL A 81 -13.32 -8.39 3.76
N GLY A 82 -12.62 -9.43 4.17
CA GLY A 82 -12.60 -9.88 5.55
C GLY A 82 -11.20 -10.23 6.03
N ARG A 83 -11.08 -10.32 7.34
CA ARG A 83 -9.95 -10.96 8.01
C ARG A 83 -10.46 -11.83 9.15
N GLU A 84 -9.77 -12.94 9.37
CA GLU A 84 -10.02 -13.86 10.46
C GLU A 84 -8.74 -14.11 11.25
N LYS A 85 -8.90 -14.41 12.54
CA LYS A 85 -7.77 -14.72 13.42
C LYS A 85 -7.33 -16.15 13.15
N VAL A 86 -6.02 -16.33 12.95
CA VAL A 86 -5.36 -17.62 12.79
C VAL A 86 -4.20 -17.71 13.79
N GLU A 87 -3.61 -18.89 13.98
CA GLU A 87 -2.51 -19.07 14.95
C GLU A 87 -1.33 -18.12 14.68
N ALA A 88 -0.99 -17.91 13.40
CA ALA A 88 0.10 -17.03 12.97
C ALA A 88 -0.29 -15.54 12.86
N GLY A 89 -1.48 -15.13 13.32
CA GLY A 89 -1.95 -13.73 13.29
C GLY A 89 -3.33 -13.56 12.65
N HIS A 90 -3.39 -12.88 11.50
CA HIS A 90 -4.63 -12.66 10.76
C HIS A 90 -4.49 -13.12 9.31
N GLN A 91 -5.47 -13.87 8.82
CA GLN A 91 -5.59 -14.26 7.42
C GLN A 91 -6.63 -13.37 6.74
N TRP A 92 -6.21 -12.66 5.69
CA TRP A 92 -7.09 -11.82 4.89
C TRP A 92 -7.72 -12.62 3.76
N TYR A 93 -8.97 -12.30 3.43
CA TYR A 93 -9.71 -12.95 2.38
C TYR A 93 -10.64 -12.00 1.61
N LEU A 94 -10.93 -12.39 0.38
CA LEU A 94 -12.00 -11.85 -0.45
C LEU A 94 -13.05 -12.95 -0.63
N GLU A 95 -14.30 -12.63 -0.37
CA GLU A 95 -15.44 -13.53 -0.55
C GLU A 95 -16.36 -12.97 -1.63
N GLN A 96 -16.62 -13.80 -2.64
CA GLN A 96 -17.50 -13.47 -3.76
C GLN A 96 -18.97 -13.76 -3.40
N ALA A 97 -19.92 -13.21 -4.15
CA ALA A 97 -21.35 -13.41 -3.89
C ALA A 97 -21.81 -14.88 -3.96
N ASN A 98 -21.07 -15.74 -4.66
CA ASN A 98 -21.32 -17.17 -4.74
C ASN A 98 -20.76 -17.97 -3.54
N GLY A 99 -20.13 -17.29 -2.57
CA GLY A 99 -19.50 -17.90 -1.40
C GLY A 99 -18.04 -18.31 -1.60
N ASP A 100 -17.46 -18.12 -2.80
CA ASP A 100 -16.07 -18.46 -3.06
C ASP A 100 -15.13 -17.54 -2.28
N ARG A 101 -14.23 -18.14 -1.50
CA ARG A 101 -13.25 -17.42 -0.69
C ARG A 101 -11.85 -17.56 -1.26
N LYS A 102 -11.17 -16.42 -1.41
CA LYS A 102 -9.77 -16.34 -1.83
C LYS A 102 -8.93 -15.65 -0.76
N HIS A 103 -7.89 -16.33 -0.28
CA HIS A 103 -6.91 -15.73 0.62
C HIS A 103 -6.01 -14.73 -0.11
N VAL A 104 -5.77 -13.59 0.53
CA VAL A 104 -4.92 -12.52 0.02
C VAL A 104 -3.89 -12.11 1.08
N ASN A 105 -2.83 -11.45 0.61
CA ASN A 105 -1.84 -10.87 1.50
C ASN A 105 -2.45 -9.71 2.31
N ASP A 106 -1.91 -9.48 3.50
CA ASP A 106 -2.29 -8.34 4.35
C ASP A 106 -2.01 -7.01 3.63
N PRO A 107 -3.04 -6.23 3.27
CA PRO A 107 -2.87 -4.96 2.55
C PRO A 107 -2.36 -3.84 3.47
N VAL A 108 -2.49 -3.97 4.79
CA VAL A 108 -1.99 -3.01 5.76
C VAL A 108 -0.51 -3.23 6.03
N ALA A 109 -0.07 -4.49 6.12
CA ALA A 109 1.33 -4.84 6.33
C ALA A 109 2.24 -4.37 5.18
N GLN A 110 1.73 -4.33 3.94
CA GLN A 110 2.45 -3.75 2.80
C GLN A 110 2.75 -2.25 2.98
N GLY A 111 1.90 -1.56 3.73
CA GLY A 111 2.01 -0.12 3.97
C GLY A 111 3.05 0.28 5.00
N SER A 112 3.49 -0.63 5.88
CA SER A 112 4.35 -0.24 7.00
C SER A 112 5.73 0.22 6.53
N GLU A 113 6.32 -0.44 5.54
CA GLU A 113 7.63 -0.06 4.98
C GLU A 113 7.52 1.28 4.23
N LYS A 114 6.48 1.47 3.42
CA LYS A 114 6.17 2.73 2.72
C LYS A 114 5.98 3.89 3.70
N PHE A 115 5.22 3.66 4.76
CA PHE A 115 4.95 4.65 5.80
C PHE A 115 6.22 5.09 6.54
N GLN A 116 7.09 4.14 6.92
CA GLN A 116 8.35 4.48 7.60
C GLN A 116 9.33 5.20 6.67
N ALA A 117 9.40 4.80 5.40
CA ALA A 117 10.21 5.52 4.42
C ALA A 117 9.72 6.95 4.23
N MET A 118 8.41 7.15 4.05
CA MET A 118 7.82 8.49 3.95
C MET A 118 8.15 9.37 5.18
N LYS A 119 8.11 8.81 6.40
CA LYS A 119 8.50 9.54 7.61
C LYS A 119 9.94 10.08 7.54
N GLY A 120 10.86 9.36 6.91
CA GLY A 120 12.24 9.82 6.72
C GLY A 120 12.36 11.06 5.83
N TYR A 121 11.35 11.36 5.01
CA TYR A 121 11.32 12.54 4.14
C TYR A 121 10.66 13.76 4.78
N LEU A 122 9.99 13.63 5.92
CA LEU A 122 9.15 14.67 6.50
C LEU A 122 9.70 15.16 7.85
N ASP A 123 9.47 16.44 8.17
CA ASP A 123 9.66 16.95 9.53
C ASP A 123 8.74 16.20 10.50
N ALA A 124 9.25 15.85 11.70
CA ALA A 124 8.53 15.06 12.70
C ALA A 124 7.22 15.71 13.18
N ARG A 125 7.05 17.03 13.00
CA ARG A 125 5.83 17.80 13.32
C ARG A 125 4.79 17.76 12.21
N ILE A 126 5.08 17.16 11.06
CA ILE A 126 4.11 16.94 10.00
C ILE A 126 3.32 15.67 10.32
N ALA A 127 2.00 15.79 10.42
CA ALA A 127 1.15 14.62 10.62
C ALA A 127 1.23 13.70 9.39
N ILE A 128 1.38 12.39 9.63
CA ILE A 128 1.36 11.37 8.59
C ILE A 128 0.46 10.20 8.97
N LYS A 129 -0.35 9.71 8.01
CA LYS A 129 -1.15 8.49 8.20
C LYS A 129 -1.25 7.68 6.91
N TYR A 130 -1.40 6.37 7.07
CA TYR A 130 -1.56 5.41 5.98
C TYR A 130 -2.94 4.78 6.01
N TYR A 131 -3.55 4.66 4.83
CA TYR A 131 -4.84 4.05 4.59
C TYR A 131 -4.76 3.10 3.39
N VAL A 132 -5.65 2.12 3.36
CA VAL A 132 -5.93 1.29 2.19
C VAL A 132 -7.31 1.67 1.68
N VAL A 133 -7.43 1.99 0.40
CA VAL A 133 -8.66 2.40 -0.27
C VAL A 133 -9.15 1.31 -1.20
N LEU A 134 -10.44 1.03 -1.10
CA LEU A 134 -11.20 0.13 -1.95
C LEU A 134 -12.16 1.00 -2.79
N PRO A 135 -11.75 1.44 -3.99
CA PRO A 135 -12.52 2.40 -4.78
C PRO A 135 -13.76 1.78 -5.43
N GLY A 136 -13.86 0.45 -5.49
CA GLY A 136 -15.03 -0.25 -5.99
C GLY A 136 -16.27 0.06 -5.14
N THR A 137 -17.36 0.48 -5.80
CA THR A 137 -18.62 0.83 -5.13
C THR A 137 -19.34 -0.37 -4.53
N ASP A 138 -19.06 -1.56 -5.05
CA ASP A 138 -19.76 -2.80 -4.71
C ASP A 138 -18.94 -3.65 -3.73
N VAL A 139 -17.98 -3.03 -3.05
CA VAL A 139 -17.12 -3.69 -2.06
C VAL A 139 -17.73 -3.53 -0.68
N GLN A 140 -17.87 -4.65 0.02
CA GLN A 140 -18.30 -4.68 1.42
C GLN A 140 -17.11 -4.97 2.32
N ILE A 141 -17.10 -4.38 3.52
CA ILE A 141 -16.07 -4.62 4.52
C ILE A 141 -16.65 -5.35 5.72
N SER A 142 -15.98 -6.42 6.15
CA SER A 142 -16.34 -7.11 7.39
C SER A 142 -16.05 -6.21 8.60
N PRO A 143 -16.86 -6.26 9.67
CA PRO A 143 -16.61 -5.51 10.91
C PRO A 143 -15.28 -5.82 11.58
N THR A 144 -14.65 -6.96 11.23
CA THR A 144 -13.35 -7.33 11.78
C THR A 144 -12.21 -6.48 11.24
N LEU A 145 -12.39 -5.75 10.13
CA LEU A 145 -11.33 -4.98 9.49
C LEU A 145 -10.87 -3.77 10.33
N PRO A 146 -9.58 -3.39 10.25
CA PRO A 146 -9.09 -2.19 10.92
C PRO A 146 -9.63 -0.92 10.23
N ALA A 147 -9.80 0.16 11.01
CA ALA A 147 -10.31 1.46 10.53
C ALA A 147 -9.40 2.18 9.51
N THR A 148 -8.25 1.60 9.17
CA THR A 148 -7.36 2.08 8.10
C THR A 148 -7.80 1.58 6.72
N ILE A 149 -8.73 0.63 6.64
CA ILE A 149 -9.36 0.20 5.40
C ILE A 149 -10.57 1.09 5.13
N LEU A 150 -10.62 1.67 3.94
CA LEU A 150 -11.61 2.64 3.53
C LEU A 150 -12.33 2.17 2.26
N THR A 151 -13.65 2.18 2.29
CA THR A 151 -14.46 2.10 1.06
C THR A 151 -14.51 3.46 0.37
N ALA A 152 -15.04 3.50 -0.86
CA ALA A 152 -15.30 4.76 -1.57
C ALA A 152 -16.18 5.74 -0.76
N GLN A 153 -17.10 5.24 0.06
CA GLN A 153 -18.01 6.07 0.87
C GLN A 153 -17.26 6.73 2.04
N ASP A 154 -16.32 6.00 2.67
CA ASP A 154 -15.56 6.46 3.82
C ASP A 154 -14.63 7.64 3.49
N ILE A 155 -14.13 7.71 2.25
CA ILE A 155 -13.21 8.76 1.79
C ILE A 155 -13.74 10.17 2.11
N SER A 156 -15.05 10.38 1.99
CA SER A 156 -15.68 11.68 2.22
C SER A 156 -15.56 12.19 3.66
N TYR A 157 -15.33 11.30 4.63
CA TYR A 157 -15.20 11.64 6.05
C TYR A 157 -13.75 11.87 6.48
N ILE A 158 -12.78 11.32 5.75
CA ILE A 158 -11.36 11.36 6.12
C ILE A 158 -10.79 12.78 6.29
N PRO A 159 -11.02 13.74 5.39
CA PRO A 159 -10.48 15.10 5.55
C PRO A 159 -10.88 15.76 6.88
N ARG A 160 -12.11 15.51 7.34
CA ARG A 160 -12.60 16.04 8.62
C ARG A 160 -11.87 15.40 9.81
N LEU A 161 -11.66 14.09 9.76
CA LEU A 161 -10.89 13.37 10.78
C LEU A 161 -9.43 13.86 10.82
N CYS A 162 -8.81 14.04 9.65
CA CYS A 162 -7.47 14.60 9.52
C CYS A 162 -7.37 15.99 10.15
N ASN A 163 -8.28 16.90 9.80
CA ASN A 163 -8.32 18.26 10.35
C ASN A 163 -8.53 18.26 11.87
N SER A 164 -9.44 17.42 12.37
CA SER A 164 -9.70 17.31 13.81
C SER A 164 -8.47 16.78 14.58
N ALA A 165 -7.79 15.77 14.05
CA ALA A 165 -6.61 15.20 14.67
C ALA A 165 -5.45 16.20 14.75
N THR A 166 -5.23 16.98 13.68
CA THR A 166 -4.18 18.01 13.67
C THR A 166 -4.51 19.15 14.63
N LYS A 167 -5.78 19.60 14.69
CA LYS A 167 -6.21 20.64 15.65
C LYS A 167 -6.08 20.21 17.11
N ALA A 168 -6.38 18.95 17.42
CA ALA A 168 -6.31 18.43 18.79
C ALA A 168 -4.87 18.14 19.25
N SER A 169 -3.94 17.98 18.31
CA SER A 169 -2.55 17.64 18.62
C SER A 169 -1.73 18.88 18.93
N LYS A 170 -1.00 18.86 20.05
CA LYS A 170 0.05 19.85 20.35
C LYS A 170 1.35 19.59 19.60
N MET A 171 1.48 18.40 19.01
CA MET A 171 2.70 17.95 18.31
C MET A 171 2.70 18.36 16.83
N TYR A 172 1.53 18.34 16.19
CA TYR A 172 1.44 18.52 14.75
C TYR A 172 1.21 19.97 14.35
N GLN A 173 2.01 20.46 13.43
CA GLN A 173 1.85 21.80 12.87
C GLN A 173 0.85 21.78 11.72
N LYS A 174 -0.01 22.80 11.64
CA LYS A 174 -0.81 23.06 10.45
C LYS A 174 0.10 23.62 9.37
N LEU A 175 0.02 23.08 8.16
CA LEU A 175 0.80 23.52 7.02
C LEU A 175 0.09 24.67 6.31
N ASP A 176 0.83 25.68 5.91
CA ASP A 176 0.34 26.73 5.03
C ASP A 176 0.43 26.32 3.55
N ARG A 177 -0.06 27.20 2.67
CA ARG A 177 -0.09 27.02 1.23
C ARG A 177 1.27 26.73 0.63
N GLU A 178 2.26 27.51 1.05
CA GLU A 178 3.62 27.46 0.53
C GLU A 178 4.28 26.14 0.94
N THR A 179 4.16 25.76 2.21
CA THR A 179 4.65 24.48 2.75
C THR A 179 4.03 23.29 2.03
N VAL A 180 2.72 23.31 1.77
CA VAL A 180 2.04 22.25 1.01
C VAL A 180 2.60 22.14 -0.42
N ALA A 181 2.85 23.27 -1.09
CA ALA A 181 3.43 23.27 -2.43
C ALA A 181 4.87 22.75 -2.43
N LEU A 182 5.72 23.27 -1.55
CA LEU A 182 7.12 22.86 -1.42
C LEU A 182 7.27 21.37 -1.10
N LEU A 183 6.44 20.83 -0.21
CA LEU A 183 6.46 19.38 0.09
C LEU A 183 6.07 18.54 -1.12
N ALA A 184 5.08 18.98 -1.91
CA ALA A 184 4.67 18.26 -3.10
C ALA A 184 5.77 18.25 -4.16
N ASP A 185 6.44 19.38 -4.36
CA ASP A 185 7.54 19.50 -5.32
C ASP A 185 8.77 18.72 -4.84
N TYR A 186 9.08 18.76 -3.54
CA TYR A 186 10.15 17.95 -2.94
C TYR A 186 9.91 16.45 -3.12
N ILE A 187 8.70 15.95 -2.86
CA ILE A 187 8.37 14.53 -3.05
C ILE A 187 8.48 14.15 -4.53
N LYS A 188 8.02 15.00 -5.45
CA LYS A 188 8.19 14.77 -6.90
C LYS A 188 9.65 14.76 -7.32
N GLU A 189 10.45 15.69 -6.83
CA GLU A 189 11.89 15.75 -7.10
C GLU A 189 12.60 14.49 -6.63
N LYS A 190 12.25 13.98 -5.43
CA LYS A 190 12.77 12.71 -4.91
C LYS A 190 12.30 11.50 -5.70
N SER A 191 11.12 11.57 -6.31
CA SER A 191 10.69 10.56 -7.29
C SER A 191 11.58 10.60 -8.53
N GLY A 192 11.97 11.81 -8.97
CA GLY A 192 13.00 12.03 -9.98
C GLY A 192 12.77 11.22 -11.25
N VAL A 193 13.83 10.54 -11.71
CA VAL A 193 13.82 9.68 -12.91
C VAL A 193 13.31 8.26 -12.62
N LEU A 194 12.94 7.93 -11.38
CA LEU A 194 12.47 6.60 -11.03
C LEU A 194 11.10 6.35 -11.67
N THR A 195 11.02 5.29 -12.46
CA THR A 195 9.79 4.93 -13.16
C THR A 195 9.08 3.77 -12.47
N LEU A 196 7.78 3.68 -12.69
CA LEU A 196 7.00 2.50 -12.29
C LEU A 196 7.57 1.21 -12.89
N ASN A 197 8.07 1.25 -14.12
CA ASN A 197 8.69 0.09 -14.77
C ASN A 197 9.94 -0.40 -14.02
N GLU A 198 10.77 0.51 -13.51
CA GLU A 198 11.93 0.16 -12.69
C GLU A 198 11.50 -0.42 -11.34
N HIS A 199 10.45 0.12 -10.73
CA HIS A 199 9.88 -0.46 -9.51
C HIS A 199 9.37 -1.89 -9.73
N ILE A 200 8.62 -2.13 -10.82
CA ILE A 200 8.15 -3.46 -11.21
C ILE A 200 9.33 -4.42 -11.42
N ALA A 201 10.38 -3.98 -12.12
CA ALA A 201 11.58 -4.78 -12.31
C ALA A 201 12.26 -5.15 -10.99
N ASN A 202 12.35 -4.21 -10.04
CA ASN A 202 12.88 -4.44 -8.69
C ASN A 202 12.05 -5.46 -7.91
N CYS A 203 10.72 -5.33 -7.95
CA CYS A 203 9.80 -6.28 -7.33
C CYS A 203 9.95 -7.70 -7.91
N ASN A 204 10.04 -7.82 -9.23
CA ASN A 204 10.24 -9.10 -9.90
C ASN A 204 11.57 -9.76 -9.50
N ARG A 205 12.67 -8.98 -9.46
CA ARG A 205 13.98 -9.47 -9.00
C ARG A 205 13.92 -9.99 -7.57
N PHE A 206 13.28 -9.25 -6.67
CA PHE A 206 13.12 -9.66 -5.27
C PHE A 206 12.32 -10.97 -5.15
N GLN A 207 11.23 -11.12 -5.90
CA GLN A 207 10.43 -12.36 -5.88
C GLN A 207 11.22 -13.56 -6.40
N LEU A 208 12.04 -13.38 -7.45
CA LEU A 208 12.91 -14.43 -7.97
C LEU A 208 13.96 -14.86 -6.93
N GLN A 209 14.61 -13.90 -6.27
CA GLN A 209 15.58 -14.17 -5.20
C GLN A 209 14.93 -14.90 -4.02
N LYS A 210 13.74 -14.47 -3.60
CA LYS A 210 12.98 -15.13 -2.53
C LYS A 210 12.61 -16.58 -2.88
N LYS A 211 12.22 -16.84 -4.13
CA LYS A 211 11.95 -18.21 -4.61
C LYS A 211 13.23 -19.04 -4.61
N ALA A 212 14.33 -18.52 -5.13
CA ALA A 212 15.61 -19.23 -5.15
C ALA A 212 16.10 -19.59 -3.73
N ALA A 213 16.00 -18.65 -2.77
CA ALA A 213 16.35 -18.90 -1.38
C ALA A 213 15.47 -19.98 -0.72
N ARG A 214 14.17 -20.02 -1.04
CA ARG A 214 13.24 -21.06 -0.58
C ARG A 214 13.55 -22.44 -1.17
N HIS A 215 13.95 -22.49 -2.44
CA HIS A 215 14.38 -23.74 -3.06
C HIS A 215 15.68 -24.25 -2.43
N ALA A 216 16.66 -23.37 -2.20
CA ALA A 216 17.93 -23.74 -1.56
C ALA A 216 17.76 -24.19 -0.10
N SER A 217 16.79 -23.62 0.63
CA SER A 217 16.47 -24.02 2.02
C SER A 217 15.51 -25.22 2.12
N GLY A 218 14.77 -25.55 1.06
CA GLY A 218 13.89 -26.72 0.98
C GLY A 218 14.56 -27.99 0.45
N SER A 219 15.73 -27.89 -0.20
CA SER A 219 16.49 -29.04 -0.74
C SER A 219 17.50 -29.66 0.26
N GLY A 220 17.40 -29.33 1.55
CA GLY A 220 18.38 -29.69 2.59
C GLY A 220 17.98 -30.81 3.56
N LEU A 221 17.05 -31.70 3.20
CA LEU A 221 16.69 -32.88 4.01
C LEU A 221 16.67 -34.15 3.15
N MET A 222 17.85 -34.68 2.87
CA MET A 222 18.13 -36.10 2.58
C MET A 222 19.59 -36.36 2.94
N ALA A 223 19.91 -36.26 4.24
CA ALA A 223 21.08 -36.96 4.77
C ALA A 223 20.65 -38.41 5.01
N ILE A 224 20.89 -39.25 4.01
CA ILE A 224 20.77 -40.69 4.13
C ILE A 224 21.77 -41.15 5.18
N SER A 225 21.23 -41.78 6.22
CA SER A 225 21.92 -42.66 7.15
C SER A 225 22.81 -43.66 6.43
N VAL A 226 24.09 -43.71 6.80
CA VAL A 226 24.80 -45.00 6.89
C VAL A 226 25.67 -44.98 8.14
N ALA A 227 25.21 -45.70 9.15
CA ALA A 227 26.06 -46.16 10.25
C ALA A 227 27.01 -47.24 9.74
N PRO A 228 28.24 -47.37 10.28
CA PRO A 228 28.89 -48.65 10.41
C PRO A 228 28.68 -49.19 11.82
N ALA A 229 28.16 -50.42 11.87
CA ALA A 229 28.09 -51.25 13.06
C ALA A 229 29.50 -51.74 13.46
N CYS A 230 29.72 -51.76 14.79
CA CYS A 230 30.39 -52.76 15.64
C CYS A 230 31.62 -53.58 15.17
N CYS A 231 32.59 -53.66 16.09
CA CYS A 231 33.53 -54.76 16.40
C CYS A 231 34.65 -55.04 15.38
N ASP A 232 35.93 -55.19 15.71
CA ASP A 232 36.69 -55.36 16.98
C ASP A 232 37.91 -54.42 17.03
#